data_AF-A0A4W5KJT9-F1
#
_entry.id   AF-A0A4W5KJT9-F1
#
_cell.length_a   1.000
_cell.length_b   1.000
_cell.length_c   1.000
_cell.angle_alpha   90.00
_cell.angle_beta   90.00
_cell.angle_gamma   90.00
#
_symmetry.space_group_name_H-M   'P 1'
#
loop_
_entity.id
_entity.type
_entity.pdbx_description
1 polymer ?
#
loop_
_entity_poly.entity_id
_entity_poly.type
_entity_poly.pdbx_seq_one_letter_code
_entity_poly.pdbx_strand_id
1 'polypeptide(L)'
;MKRTAIEAFNETIKIFEEQCHTQERYSKEYMERFRREGNDKEIERIMMNYEKLKSRLGEIHDSKISLEQDLKAQALDNRETDKKMNSLKPDLIQIRKIRDQYLV
;
A
#
# COMPACT_ATOMS: atom_id res chain seq x y z
N MET A 1 9.02 3.76 8.22
CA MET A 1 9.24 3.03 6.96
C MET A 1 7.92 2.57 6.32
N LYS A 2 7.11 1.70 6.94
CA LYS A 2 5.83 1.24 6.34
C LYS A 2 4.86 2.37 5.95
N ARG A 3 4.74 3.44 6.76
CA ARG A 3 3.92 4.63 6.42
C ARG A 3 4.38 5.33 5.14
N THR A 4 5.67 5.62 5.03
CA THR A 4 6.28 6.22 3.83
C THR A 4 6.14 5.34 2.60
N ALA A 5 6.22 4.01 2.75
CA ALA A 5 5.97 3.08 1.66
C ALA A 5 4.50 3.11 1.20
N ILE A 6 3.53 3.26 2.11
CA ILE A 6 2.11 3.44 1.75
C ILE A 6 1.89 4.77 1.00
N GLU A 7 2.57 5.85 1.41
CA GLU A 7 2.53 7.13 0.68
C GLU A 7 3.09 6.98 -0.74
N ALA A 8 4.21 6.24 -0.91
CA ALA A 8 4.76 5.94 -2.22
C ALA A 8 3.78 5.10 -3.08
N PHE A 9 3.06 4.16 -2.48
CA PHE A 9 2.00 3.42 -3.17
C PHE A 9 0.86 4.34 -3.62
N ASN A 10 0.44 5.29 -2.78
CA ASN A 10 -0.60 6.26 -3.16
C ASN A 10 -0.21 7.09 -4.37
N GLU A 11 1.03 7.61 -4.40
CA GLU A 11 1.49 8.39 -5.54
C GLU A 11 1.63 7.52 -6.80
N THR A 12 2.08 6.26 -6.64
CA THR A 12 2.16 5.31 -7.75
C THR A 12 0.77 5.01 -8.32
N ILE A 13 -0.24 4.76 -7.47
CA ILE A 13 -1.63 4.55 -7.88
C ILE A 13 -2.14 5.74 -8.68
N LYS A 14 -1.94 6.96 -8.17
CA LYS A 14 -2.36 8.19 -8.83
C LYS A 14 -1.75 8.33 -10.23
N ILE A 15 -0.47 8.03 -10.40
CA ILE A 15 0.20 8.04 -11.72
C ILE A 15 -0.47 7.04 -12.69
N PHE A 16 -0.81 5.84 -12.21
CA PHE A 16 -1.48 4.83 -13.03
C PHE A 16 -2.94 5.20 -13.37
N GLU A 17 -3.65 5.86 -12.45
CA GLU A 17 -4.99 6.41 -12.69
C GLU A 17 -4.95 7.52 -13.75
N GLU A 18 -3.98 8.45 -13.65
CA GLU A 18 -3.73 9.48 -14.67
C GLU A 18 -3.41 8.87 -16.05
N GLN A 19 -2.64 7.78 -16.06
CA GLN A 19 -2.34 7.03 -17.29
C GLN A 19 -3.59 6.37 -17.87
N CYS A 20 -4.46 5.80 -17.03
CA CYS A 20 -5.75 5.24 -17.47
C CYS A 20 -6.62 6.32 -18.12
N HIS A 21 -6.76 7.48 -17.49
CA HIS A 21 -7.54 8.59 -18.03
C HIS A 21 -6.97 9.13 -19.34
N THR A 22 -5.64 9.24 -19.42
CA THR A 22 -4.94 9.64 -20.65
C THR A 22 -5.25 8.65 -21.77
N GLN A 23 -5.13 7.35 -21.51
CA GLN A 23 -5.42 6.32 -22.50
C GLN A 23 -6.88 6.37 -22.98
N GLU A 24 -7.86 6.48 -22.08
CA GLU A 24 -9.28 6.61 -22.44
C GLU A 24 -9.54 7.82 -23.35
N ARG A 25 -8.97 8.97 -22.99
CA ARG A 25 -9.17 10.22 -23.72
C ARG A 25 -8.59 10.15 -25.13
N TYR A 26 -7.34 9.71 -25.27
CA TYR A 26 -6.64 9.75 -26.55
C TYR A 26 -6.98 8.56 -27.45
N SER A 27 -7.31 7.39 -26.90
CA SER A 27 -7.63 6.22 -27.72
C SER A 27 -8.97 6.33 -28.45
N LYS A 28 -9.90 7.18 -27.97
CA LYS A 28 -11.26 7.28 -28.52
C LYS A 28 -11.30 7.59 -30.02
N GLU A 29 -10.53 8.58 -30.47
CA GLU A 29 -10.49 8.99 -31.89
C GLU A 29 -9.86 7.90 -32.76
N TYR A 30 -8.75 7.29 -32.29
CA TYR A 30 -8.10 6.18 -33.00
C TYR A 30 -9.00 4.95 -33.10
N MET A 31 -9.68 4.59 -32.01
CA MET A 31 -10.62 3.48 -31.96
C MET A 31 -11.79 3.68 -32.94
N GLU A 32 -12.33 4.89 -33.01
CA GLU A 32 -13.40 5.22 -33.95
C GLU A 32 -12.91 5.16 -35.41
N ARG A 33 -11.71 5.68 -35.68
CA ARG A 33 -11.08 5.59 -37.00
C ARG A 33 -10.84 4.15 -37.43
N PHE A 34 -10.20 3.34 -36.58
CA PHE A 34 -9.93 1.93 -36.88
C PHE A 34 -11.21 1.12 -37.06
N ARG A 35 -12.28 1.47 -36.36
CA ARG A 35 -13.60 0.84 -36.55
C ARG A 35 -14.16 1.13 -37.94
N ARG A 36 -14.03 2.36 -38.44
CA ARG A 36 -14.47 2.72 -39.82
C ARG A 36 -13.59 2.05 -40.89
N GLU A 37 -12.32 1.87 -40.60
CA GLU A 37 -11.36 1.20 -41.48
C GLU A 37 -11.45 -0.34 -41.43
N GLY A 38 -12.27 -0.92 -40.54
CA GLY A 38 -12.35 -2.38 -40.33
C GLY A 38 -11.07 -3.01 -39.75
N ASN A 39 -10.25 -2.21 -39.05
CA ASN A 39 -8.97 -2.63 -38.52
C ASN A 39 -9.09 -3.16 -37.07
N ASP A 40 -9.76 -4.29 -36.93
CA ASP A 40 -10.04 -4.90 -35.62
C ASP A 40 -8.76 -5.29 -34.86
N LYS A 41 -7.68 -5.64 -35.57
CA LYS A 41 -6.38 -5.97 -34.96
C LYS A 41 -5.76 -4.81 -34.19
N GLU A 42 -6.01 -3.57 -34.60
CA GLU A 42 -5.49 -2.40 -33.90
C GLU A 42 -6.37 -2.06 -32.69
N ILE A 43 -7.69 -2.22 -32.83
CA ILE A 43 -8.65 -2.10 -31.73
C ILE A 43 -8.32 -3.10 -30.62
N GLU A 44 -8.13 -4.38 -30.95
CA GLU A 44 -7.75 -5.42 -29.99
C GLU A 44 -6.43 -5.09 -29.28
N ARG A 45 -5.42 -4.59 -30.01
CA ARG A 45 -4.14 -4.19 -29.42
C ARG A 45 -4.30 -3.07 -28.38
N ILE A 46 -5.10 -2.04 -28.70
CA ILE A 46 -5.38 -0.93 -27.78
C ILE A 46 -6.12 -1.43 -26.54
N MET A 47 -7.16 -2.26 -26.71
CA MET A 47 -7.93 -2.79 -25.59
C MET A 47 -7.07 -3.70 -24.69
N MET A 48 -6.32 -4.64 -25.28
CA MET A 48 -5.46 -5.54 -24.52
C MET A 48 -4.40 -4.78 -23.72
N ASN A 49 -3.85 -3.70 -24.28
CA ASN A 49 -2.92 -2.85 -23.54
C ASN A 49 -3.61 -2.14 -22.37
N TYR A 50 -4.84 -1.66 -22.57
CA TYR A 50 -5.62 -1.02 -21.51
C TYR A 50 -5.94 -2.00 -20.36
N GLU A 51 -6.34 -3.22 -20.70
CA GLU A 51 -6.61 -4.27 -19.71
C GLU A 51 -5.38 -4.60 -18.88
N LYS A 52 -4.20 -4.69 -19.51
CA LYS A 52 -2.93 -4.87 -18.80
C LYS A 52 -2.63 -3.72 -17.84
N LEU A 53 -2.90 -2.48 -18.24
CA LEU A 53 -2.73 -1.31 -17.39
C LEU A 53 -3.66 -1.38 -16.16
N LYS A 54 -4.93 -1.71 -16.35
CA LYS A 54 -5.90 -1.88 -15.25
C LYS A 54 -5.54 -3.03 -14.32
N SER A 55 -5.14 -4.18 -14.89
CA SER A 55 -4.69 -5.33 -14.11
C SER A 55 -3.53 -4.95 -13.21
N ARG A 56 -2.54 -4.23 -13.76
CA ARG A 56 -1.39 -3.78 -12.98
C ARG A 56 -1.78 -2.80 -11.88
N LEU A 57 -2.71 -1.87 -12.15
CA LEU A 57 -3.23 -0.97 -11.13
C LEU A 57 -3.90 -1.73 -9.98
N GLY A 58 -4.70 -2.77 -10.30
CA GLY A 58 -5.31 -3.65 -9.31
C GLY A 58 -4.28 -4.33 -8.40
N GLU A 59 -3.22 -4.91 -8.98
CA GLU A 59 -2.13 -5.53 -8.21
C GLU A 59 -1.44 -4.55 -7.24
N ILE A 60 -1.27 -3.29 -7.66
CA ILE A 60 -0.66 -2.24 -6.82
C ILE A 60 -1.59 -1.88 -5.66
N HIS A 61 -2.90 -1.80 -5.89
CA HIS A 61 -3.88 -1.61 -4.83
C HIS A 61 -3.85 -2.74 -3.81
N ASP A 62 -3.87 -3.99 -4.26
CA ASP A 62 -3.84 -5.15 -3.37
C ASP A 62 -2.56 -5.18 -2.52
N SER A 63 -1.42 -4.88 -3.15
CA SER A 63 -0.12 -4.78 -2.45
C SER A 63 -0.13 -3.70 -1.37
N LYS A 64 -0.73 -2.53 -1.66
CA LYS A 64 -0.89 -1.46 -0.68
C LYS A 64 -1.78 -1.90 0.50
N ILE A 65 -2.92 -2.53 0.22
CA ILE A 65 -3.85 -3.01 1.25
C ILE A 65 -3.16 -4.00 2.19
N SER A 66 -2.39 -4.95 1.63
CA SER A 66 -1.60 -5.89 2.43
C SER A 66 -0.64 -5.17 3.37
N LEU A 67 0.07 -4.14 2.88
CA LEU A 67 1.01 -3.37 3.70
C LEU A 67 0.31 -2.54 4.80
N GLU A 68 -0.90 -2.02 4.53
CA GLU A 68 -1.72 -1.32 5.53
C GLU A 68 -2.16 -2.26 6.66
N GLN A 69 -2.53 -3.51 6.34
CA GLN A 69 -2.86 -4.53 7.32
C GLN A 69 -1.64 -4.87 8.20
N ASP A 70 -0.47 -5.05 7.58
CA ASP A 70 0.79 -5.29 8.29
C ASP A 70 1.18 -4.14 9.22
N LEU A 71 0.92 -2.90 8.81
CA LEU A 71 1.16 -1.73 9.64
C LEU A 71 0.22 -1.71 10.85
N LYS A 72 -1.06 -2.05 10.66
CA LYS A 72 -2.05 -2.13 11.73
C LYS A 72 -1.68 -3.21 12.75
N ALA A 73 -1.29 -4.39 12.29
CA ALA A 73 -0.84 -5.48 13.15
C ALA A 73 0.39 -5.06 13.99
N GLN A 74 1.40 -4.48 13.34
CA GLN A 74 2.59 -3.98 14.03
C GLN A 74 2.26 -2.88 15.06
N ALA A 75 1.32 -1.98 14.76
CA ALA A 75 0.92 -0.94 15.69
C ALA A 75 0.23 -1.50 16.96
N LEU A 76 -0.54 -2.58 16.81
CA LEU A 76 -1.16 -3.28 17.93
C LEU A 76 -0.11 -3.99 18.80
N ASP A 77 0.82 -4.71 18.17
CA ASP A 77 1.90 -5.40 18.88
C ASP A 77 2.80 -4.44 19.67
N ASN A 78 3.15 -3.30 19.07
CA ASN A 78 3.90 -2.24 19.75
C ASN A 78 3.16 -1.71 20.99
N ARG A 79 1.84 -1.51 20.91
CA ARG A 79 1.03 -1.07 22.06
C ARG A 79 0.99 -2.13 23.16
N GLU A 80 0.89 -3.40 22.79
CA GLU A 80 0.88 -4.49 23.76
C GLU A 80 2.24 -4.65 24.45
N THR A 81 3.33 -4.49 23.70
CA THR A 81 4.69 -4.47 24.24
C THR A 81 4.86 -3.32 25.22
N ASP A 82 4.37 -2.11 24.90
CA ASP A 82 4.42 -0.97 25.81
C ASP A 82 3.63 -1.23 27.11
N LYS A 83 2.44 -1.83 27.02
CA LYS A 83 1.66 -2.23 28.21
C LYS A 83 2.42 -3.19 29.10
N LYS A 84 3.01 -4.26 28.53
CA LYS A 84 3.81 -5.24 29.28
C LYS A 84 5.03 -4.59 29.93
N MET A 85 5.71 -3.70 29.22
CA MET A 85 6.82 -2.94 29.78
C MET A 85 6.36 -2.09 30.97
N ASN A 86 5.22 -1.40 30.83
CA ASN A 86 4.69 -0.55 31.89
C ASN A 86 4.17 -1.32 33.11
N SER A 87 3.68 -2.55 32.93
CA SER A 87 3.31 -3.42 34.06
C SER A 87 4.50 -3.95 34.84
N LEU A 88 5.65 -4.17 34.17
CA LEU A 88 6.87 -4.69 34.81
C LEU A 88 7.71 -3.60 35.51
N LYS A 89 7.61 -2.34 35.06
CA LYS A 89 8.32 -1.19 35.67
C LYS A 89 8.19 -1.08 37.19
N PRO A 90 6.99 -1.15 37.82
CA PRO A 90 6.86 -1.02 39.27
C PRO A 90 7.62 -2.13 40.01
N ASP A 91 7.48 -3.38 39.58
CA ASP A 91 8.15 -4.53 40.19
C ASP A 91 9.67 -4.40 40.08
N LEU A 92 10.17 -4.01 38.91
CA LEU A 92 11.58 -3.78 38.68
C LEU A 92 12.14 -2.69 39.62
N ILE A 93 11.40 -1.60 39.82
CA ILE A 93 11.78 -0.53 40.76
C ILE A 93 11.76 -1.05 42.20
N GLN A 94 10.75 -1.83 42.58
CA GLN A 94 10.63 -2.37 43.93
C GLN A 94 11.77 -3.34 44.25
N ILE A 95 12.06 -4.29 43.36
CA ILE A 95 13.16 -5.25 43.52
C ILE A 95 14.49 -4.51 43.63
N ARG A 96 14.70 -3.47 42.81
CA ARG A 96 15.91 -2.63 42.91
C ARG A 96 16.02 -1.97 44.29
N LYS A 97 14.94 -1.34 44.78
CA LYS A 97 14.92 -0.72 46.11
C LYS A 97 15.22 -1.72 47.23
N ILE A 98 14.62 -2.91 47.17
CA ILE A 98 14.87 -3.98 48.15
C ILE A 98 16.34 -4.38 48.11
N ARG A 99 16.88 -4.69 46.94
CA ARG A 99 18.30 -5.03 46.78
C ARG A 99 19.21 -3.95 47.38
N ASP A 100 18.94 -2.68 47.08
CA ASP A 100 19.75 -1.57 47.56
C ASP A 100 19.69 -1.44 49.09
N GLN A 101 18.56 -1.77 49.74
CA GLN A 101 18.45 -1.81 51.20
C GLN A 101 19.30 -2.91 51.86
N TYR A 102 19.52 -4.04 51.17
CA TYR A 102 20.36 -5.14 51.69
C TYR A 102 21.85 -4.94 51.45
N LEU A 103 22.24 -3.98 50.61
CA LEU A 103 23.63 -3.66 50.29
C LEU A 103 24.20 -2.51 51.13
N VAL A 104 23.37 -1.86 51.95
CA VAL A 104 23.74 -0.84 52.96
C VAL A 104 23.99 -1.53 54.29
#